data_AF-A0A7S2CLJ0-F1
#
_entry.id   AF-A0A7S2CLJ0-F1
#
_cell.length_a   1.000
_cell.length_b   1.000
_cell.length_c   1.000
_cell.angle_alpha   90.00
_cell.angle_beta   90.00
_cell.angle_gamma   90.00
#
_symmetry.space_group_name_H-M   'P 1'
#
loop_
_entity.id
_entity.type
_entity.pdbx_description
1 polymer ?
#
loop_
_entity_poly.entity_id
_entity_poly.type
_entity_poly.pdbx_seq_one_letter_code
_entity_poly.pdbx_strand_id
1 'polypeptide(L)'
;RSTRTDQRMDSEWESLRRQAKKIEGLLEEKVSGYSRLAQRNHSDMLYDEENPLMEGHEEQALAIEIENLLSGLSECNERMSQCVSTVPRTASAALLQRYREIYFDYKRDFDETACAILRTREQVQLFRGTQVQRNKGTERDDTGNCEC
;
A
#
# COMPACT_ATOMS: atom_id res chain seq x y z
N ARG A 1 -10.74 -39.49 22.37
CA ARG A 1 -11.11 -40.09 21.06
C ARG A 1 -11.34 -38.94 20.09
N SER A 2 -10.32 -38.52 19.32
CA SER A 2 -10.49 -37.47 18.30
C SER A 2 -11.39 -37.99 17.18
N THR A 3 -12.38 -37.19 16.78
CA THR A 3 -13.31 -37.52 15.71
C THR A 3 -12.66 -37.28 14.34
N ARG A 4 -13.16 -37.92 13.29
CA ARG A 4 -12.68 -37.71 11.90
C ARG A 4 -12.78 -36.24 11.46
N THR A 5 -13.69 -35.47 12.06
CA THR A 5 -13.83 -34.02 11.84
C THR A 5 -12.71 -33.23 12.50
N ASP A 6 -12.28 -33.60 13.72
CA ASP A 6 -11.16 -32.97 14.44
C ASP A 6 -9.85 -33.06 13.63
N GLN A 7 -9.55 -34.24 13.07
CA GLN A 7 -8.35 -34.45 12.24
C GLN A 7 -8.33 -33.61 10.94
N ARG A 8 -9.50 -33.46 10.29
CA ARG A 8 -9.62 -32.63 9.09
C ARG A 8 -9.42 -31.15 9.42
N MET A 9 -10.00 -30.69 10.52
CA MET A 9 -9.88 -29.31 10.98
C MET A 9 -8.45 -28.99 11.43
N ASP A 10 -7.75 -29.92 12.06
CA ASP A 10 -6.33 -29.75 12.41
C ASP A 10 -5.45 -29.61 11.16
N SER A 11 -5.70 -30.42 10.12
CA SER A 11 -4.98 -30.33 8.85
C SER A 11 -5.23 -29.01 8.11
N GLU A 12 -6.49 -28.55 8.10
CA GLU A 12 -6.87 -27.27 7.52
C GLU A 12 -6.27 -26.09 8.29
N TRP A 13 -6.32 -26.13 9.63
CA TRP A 13 -5.73 -25.15 10.52
C TRP A 13 -4.23 -25.00 10.30
N GLU A 14 -3.50 -26.12 10.21
CA GLU A 14 -2.07 -26.09 9.89
C GLU A 14 -1.77 -25.49 8.52
N SER A 15 -2.58 -25.84 7.50
CA SER A 15 -2.45 -25.26 6.17
C SER A 15 -2.65 -23.75 6.19
N LEU A 16 -3.69 -23.28 6.86
CA LEU A 16 -3.99 -21.86 7.03
C LEU A 16 -2.85 -21.13 7.76
N ARG A 17 -2.26 -21.73 8.80
CA ARG A 17 -1.11 -21.13 9.51
C ARG A 17 0.11 -20.97 8.61
N ARG A 18 0.41 -21.98 7.79
CA ARG A 18 1.53 -21.90 6.82
C ARG A 18 1.25 -20.83 5.77
N GLN A 19 0.02 -20.73 5.29
CA GLN A 19 -0.40 -19.72 4.32
C GLN A 19 -0.31 -18.30 4.91
N ALA A 20 -0.87 -18.07 6.09
CA ALA A 20 -0.83 -16.77 6.77
C ALA A 20 0.60 -16.31 7.03
N LYS A 21 1.48 -17.20 7.52
CA LYS A 21 2.92 -16.89 7.70
C LYS A 21 3.62 -16.53 6.40
N LYS A 22 3.27 -17.19 5.28
CA LYS A 22 3.82 -16.84 3.96
C LYS A 22 3.36 -15.46 3.52
N ILE A 23 2.07 -15.15 3.68
CA ILE A 23 1.50 -13.85 3.31
C ILE A 23 2.11 -12.75 4.18
N GLU A 24 2.27 -12.96 5.48
CA GLU A 24 2.92 -12.04 6.41
C GLU A 24 4.33 -11.65 5.94
N GLY A 25 5.18 -12.63 5.59
CA GLY A 25 6.53 -12.34 5.08
C GLY A 25 6.53 -11.58 3.75
N LEU A 26 5.58 -11.86 2.86
CA LEU A 26 5.43 -11.10 1.61
C LEU A 26 4.92 -9.68 1.87
N LEU A 27 4.01 -9.49 2.82
CA LEU A 27 3.54 -8.16 3.23
C LEU A 27 4.69 -7.34 3.80
N GLU A 28 5.53 -7.92 4.66
CA GLU A 28 6.71 -7.24 5.20
C GLU A 28 7.63 -6.72 4.08
N GLU A 29 7.97 -7.58 3.12
CA GLU A 29 8.83 -7.23 1.98
C GLU A 29 8.21 -6.09 1.15
N LYS A 30 6.93 -6.22 0.79
CA LYS A 30 6.25 -5.30 -0.14
C LYS A 30 5.91 -3.97 0.50
N VAL A 31 5.39 -3.96 1.73
CA VAL A 31 5.11 -2.73 2.49
C VAL A 31 6.40 -1.96 2.75
N SER A 32 7.47 -2.65 3.14
CA SER A 32 8.79 -2.01 3.30
C SER A 32 9.31 -1.39 1.99
N GLY A 33 9.11 -2.09 0.86
CA GLY A 33 9.42 -1.55 -0.47
C GLY A 33 8.60 -0.31 -0.82
N TYR A 34 7.30 -0.34 -0.57
CA TYR A 34 6.38 0.77 -0.82
C TYR A 34 6.73 2.01 0.02
N SER A 35 7.05 1.83 1.31
CA SER A 35 7.49 2.93 2.17
C SER A 35 8.83 3.54 1.73
N ARG A 36 9.77 2.74 1.22
CA ARG A 36 11.03 3.27 0.65
C ARG A 36 10.76 4.09 -0.61
N LEU A 37 9.87 3.64 -1.48
CA LEU A 37 9.48 4.37 -2.68
C LEU A 37 8.83 5.71 -2.29
N ALA A 38 7.93 5.71 -1.29
CA ALA A 38 7.35 6.93 -0.75
C ALA A 38 8.42 7.93 -0.26
N GLN A 39 9.43 7.46 0.48
CA GLN A 39 10.54 8.29 0.95
C GLN A 39 11.40 8.87 -0.18
N ARG A 40 11.63 8.09 -1.25
CA ARG A 40 12.38 8.57 -2.42
C ARG A 40 11.62 9.65 -3.18
N ASN A 41 10.30 9.48 -3.36
CA ASN A 41 9.44 10.50 -3.95
C ASN A 41 9.52 11.82 -3.18
N HIS A 42 9.66 11.78 -1.85
CA HIS A 42 9.87 12.99 -1.05
C HIS A 42 11.24 13.66 -1.30
N SER A 43 12.31 12.89 -1.55
CA SER A 43 13.67 13.40 -1.71
C SER A 43 14.05 13.84 -3.13
N ASP A 44 13.56 13.11 -4.15
CA ASP A 44 13.94 13.32 -5.56
C ASP A 44 13.18 14.49 -6.22
N MET A 45 12.07 14.91 -5.60
CA MET A 45 11.24 16.05 -6.00
C MET A 45 11.92 17.42 -6.00
N LEU A 46 13.18 17.51 -5.56
CA LEU A 46 13.95 18.75 -5.62
C LEU A 46 14.92 18.82 -6.81
N TYR A 47 15.16 17.74 -7.55
CA TYR A 47 16.29 17.70 -8.50
C TYR A 47 16.08 16.98 -9.85
N ASP A 48 15.08 16.12 -10.06
CA ASP A 48 14.96 15.39 -11.33
C ASP A 48 13.59 15.54 -12.02
N GLU A 49 13.59 16.21 -13.17
CA GLU A 49 12.41 16.46 -14.00
C GLU A 49 12.23 15.37 -15.09
N GLU A 50 13.17 14.42 -15.22
CA GLU A 50 13.29 13.58 -16.41
C GLU A 50 12.57 12.22 -16.35
N ASN A 51 12.11 11.72 -15.19
CA ASN A 51 11.44 10.39 -15.14
C ASN A 51 10.25 10.15 -14.17
N PRO A 52 9.34 11.10 -13.94
CA PRO A 52 8.20 10.93 -13.02
C PRO A 52 7.15 9.89 -13.46
N LEU A 53 7.16 9.45 -14.73
CA LEU A 53 6.14 8.54 -15.28
C LEU A 53 6.41 7.06 -14.91
N MET A 54 7.69 6.65 -14.87
CA MET A 54 8.10 5.28 -14.56
C MET A 54 7.90 4.94 -13.07
N GLU A 55 8.24 5.86 -12.17
CA GLU A 55 8.12 5.65 -10.72
C GLU A 55 6.66 5.45 -10.27
N GLY A 56 5.71 6.10 -10.94
CA GLY A 56 4.27 5.90 -10.69
C GLY A 56 3.74 4.51 -11.09
N HIS A 57 4.37 3.83 -12.06
CA HIS A 57 3.98 2.47 -12.45
C HIS A 57 4.46 1.43 -11.44
N GLU A 58 5.69 1.56 -10.95
CA GLU A 58 6.25 0.68 -9.91
C GLU A 58 5.49 0.84 -8.59
N GLU A 59 5.15 2.08 -8.23
CA GLU A 59 4.32 2.43 -7.07
C GLU A 59 2.94 1.74 -7.14
N GLN A 60 2.22 1.89 -8.26
CA GLN A 60 0.91 1.25 -8.45
C GLN A 60 0.99 -0.28 -8.44
N ALA A 61 2.02 -0.87 -9.04
CA ALA A 61 2.19 -2.32 -9.04
C ALA A 61 2.39 -2.86 -7.62
N LEU A 62 3.23 -2.20 -6.82
CA LEU A 62 3.42 -2.56 -5.41
C LEU A 62 2.13 -2.38 -4.59
N ALA A 63 1.38 -1.30 -4.82
CA ALA A 63 0.10 -1.07 -4.14
C ALA A 63 -0.90 -2.22 -4.40
N ILE A 64 -1.07 -2.62 -5.67
CA ILE A 64 -1.95 -3.74 -6.06
C ILE A 64 -1.48 -5.05 -5.42
N GLU A 65 -0.17 -5.32 -5.40
CA GLU A 65 0.36 -6.52 -4.74
C GLU A 65 0.08 -6.54 -3.24
N ILE A 66 0.25 -5.41 -2.54
CA ILE A 66 -0.05 -5.28 -1.11
C ILE A 66 -1.55 -5.49 -0.85
N GLU A 67 -2.43 -4.88 -1.65
CA GLU A 67 -3.88 -5.06 -1.53
C GLU A 67 -4.30 -6.52 -1.71
N ASN A 68 -3.73 -7.21 -2.69
CA ASN A 68 -3.98 -8.63 -2.92
C ASN A 68 -3.51 -9.49 -1.74
N LEU A 69 -2.34 -9.19 -1.17
CA LEU A 69 -1.82 -9.89 0.01
C LEU A 69 -2.68 -9.64 1.26
N LEU A 70 -3.11 -8.39 1.49
CA LEU A 70 -4.02 -8.04 2.58
C LEU A 70 -5.36 -8.76 2.44
N SER A 71 -5.92 -8.81 1.22
CA SER A 71 -7.14 -9.58 0.93
C SER A 71 -6.94 -11.07 1.25
N GLY A 72 -5.81 -11.65 0.84
CA GLY A 72 -5.48 -13.05 1.12
C GLY A 72 -5.31 -13.34 2.62
N LEU A 73 -4.73 -12.42 3.39
CA LEU A 73 -4.62 -12.56 4.85
C LEU A 73 -5.99 -12.45 5.53
N SER A 74 -6.85 -11.56 5.05
CA SER A 74 -8.22 -11.40 5.54
C SER A 74 -9.05 -12.67 5.30
N GLU A 75 -8.95 -13.28 4.11
CA GLU A 75 -9.58 -14.57 3.81
C GLU A 75 -9.05 -15.69 4.73
N CYS A 76 -7.73 -15.73 4.94
CA CYS A 76 -7.12 -16.68 5.88
C CYS A 76 -7.66 -16.50 7.31
N ASN A 77 -7.80 -15.25 7.77
CA ASN A 77 -8.36 -14.93 9.09
C ASN A 77 -9.82 -15.39 9.22
N GLU A 78 -10.63 -15.24 8.18
CA GLU A 78 -12.03 -15.70 8.16
C GLU A 78 -12.11 -17.24 8.24
N ARG A 79 -11.32 -17.95 7.44
CA ARG A 79 -11.26 -19.42 7.47
C ARG A 79 -10.72 -19.95 8.81
N MET A 80 -9.70 -19.30 9.36
CA MET A 80 -9.18 -19.61 10.70
C MET A 80 -10.26 -19.39 11.77
N SER A 81 -11.08 -18.34 11.66
CA SER A 81 -12.21 -18.07 12.55
C SER A 81 -13.19 -19.24 12.54
N GLN A 82 -13.55 -19.75 11.36
CA GLN A 82 -14.45 -20.90 11.20
C GLN A 82 -13.87 -22.18 11.83
N CYS A 83 -12.57 -22.44 11.67
CA CYS A 83 -11.89 -23.55 12.34
C CYS A 83 -11.97 -23.44 13.87
N VAL A 84 -11.66 -22.25 14.43
CA VAL A 84 -11.70 -22.00 15.88
C VAL A 84 -13.11 -22.10 16.44
N SER A 85 -14.14 -21.65 15.71
CA SER A 85 -15.54 -21.80 16.10
C SER A 85 -16.00 -23.26 16.16
N THR A 86 -15.45 -24.10 15.28
CA THR A 86 -15.81 -25.53 15.18
C THR A 86 -15.09 -26.38 16.22
N VAL A 87 -13.79 -26.13 16.43
CA VAL A 87 -12.95 -26.82 17.41
C VAL A 87 -12.24 -25.77 18.27
N PRO A 88 -12.85 -25.34 19.39
CA PRO A 88 -12.28 -24.29 20.21
C PRO A 88 -11.00 -24.77 20.89
N ARG A 89 -9.89 -24.09 20.59
CA ARG A 89 -8.60 -24.26 21.28
C ARG A 89 -8.08 -22.88 21.65
N THR A 90 -7.75 -22.67 22.91
CA THR A 90 -7.29 -21.36 23.43
C THR A 90 -6.07 -20.84 22.68
N ALA A 91 -5.10 -21.70 22.38
CA ALA A 91 -3.92 -21.34 21.60
C ALA A 91 -4.27 -20.94 20.15
N SER A 92 -5.25 -21.61 19.53
CA SER A 92 -5.69 -21.28 18.18
C SER A 92 -6.43 -19.94 18.14
N ALA A 93 -7.29 -19.67 19.12
CA ALA A 93 -7.98 -18.39 19.27
C ALA A 93 -6.99 -17.23 19.49
N ALA A 94 -5.99 -17.41 20.36
CA ALA A 94 -4.96 -16.40 20.60
C ALA A 94 -4.12 -16.11 19.34
N LEU A 95 -3.79 -17.15 18.57
CA LEU A 95 -3.05 -16.98 17.33
C LEU A 95 -3.88 -16.27 16.25
N LEU A 96 -5.16 -16.61 16.11
CA LEU A 96 -6.07 -15.90 15.21
C LEU A 96 -6.15 -14.42 15.58
N GLN A 97 -6.25 -14.11 16.88
CA GLN A 97 -6.26 -12.73 17.35
C GLN A 97 -4.98 -11.98 16.92
N ARG A 98 -3.81 -12.62 17.06
CA ARG A 98 -2.55 -12.07 16.57
C ARG A 98 -2.55 -11.80 15.06
N TYR A 99 -3.07 -12.72 14.24
CA TYR A 99 -3.14 -12.49 12.79
C TYR A 99 -4.13 -11.39 12.39
N ARG A 100 -5.16 -11.14 13.20
CA ARG A 100 -6.03 -9.97 13.02
C ARG A 100 -5.29 -8.67 13.31
N GLU A 101 -4.53 -8.62 14.40
CA GLU A 101 -3.68 -7.47 14.74
C GLU A 101 -2.65 -7.19 13.65
N ILE A 102 -1.92 -8.23 13.20
CA ILE A 102 -0.97 -8.13 12.09
C ILE A 102 -1.63 -7.56 10.82
N TYR A 103 -2.82 -8.05 10.47
CA TYR A 103 -3.57 -7.52 9.33
C TYR A 103 -3.88 -6.03 9.48
N PHE A 104 -4.36 -5.61 10.66
CA PHE A 104 -4.69 -4.21 10.92
C PHE A 104 -3.47 -3.30 10.90
N ASP A 105 -2.34 -3.74 11.47
CA ASP A 105 -1.10 -2.98 11.44
C ASP A 105 -0.60 -2.79 10.01
N TYR A 106 -0.50 -3.85 9.21
CA TYR A 106 -0.09 -3.71 7.80
C TYR A 106 -1.06 -2.87 6.97
N LYS A 107 -2.37 -3.00 7.21
CA LYS A 107 -3.37 -2.19 6.51
C LYS A 107 -3.21 -0.70 6.85
N ARG A 108 -3.05 -0.38 8.14
CA ARG A 108 -2.81 0.99 8.61
C ARG A 108 -1.53 1.55 7.98
N ASP A 109 -0.42 0.84 8.10
CA ASP A 109 0.88 1.33 7.64
C ASP A 109 0.90 1.54 6.11
N PHE A 110 0.22 0.66 5.36
CA PHE A 110 -0.02 0.83 3.93
C PHE A 110 -0.85 2.08 3.61
N ASP A 111 -1.98 2.27 4.30
CA ASP A 111 -2.87 3.42 4.08
C ASP A 111 -2.19 4.75 4.44
N GLU A 112 -1.40 4.78 5.52
CA GLU A 112 -0.60 5.94 5.91
C GLU A 112 0.42 6.29 4.84
N THR A 113 1.14 5.30 4.32
CA THR A 113 2.12 5.48 3.24
C THR A 113 1.45 5.96 1.96
N ALA A 114 0.33 5.35 1.55
CA ALA A 114 -0.42 5.75 0.37
C ALA A 114 -0.93 7.20 0.48
N CYS A 115 -1.46 7.58 1.64
CA CYS A 115 -1.88 8.96 1.91
C CYS A 115 -0.71 9.96 1.87
N ALA A 116 0.49 9.54 2.28
CA ALA A 116 1.68 10.39 2.19
C ALA A 116 2.09 10.62 0.72
N ILE A 117 2.09 9.56 -0.09
CA ILE A 117 2.37 9.64 -1.53
C ILE A 117 1.37 10.58 -2.23
N LEU A 118 0.07 10.41 -1.98
CA LEU A 118 -0.98 11.25 -2.57
C LEU A 118 -0.79 12.73 -2.22
N ARG A 119 -0.56 13.05 -0.94
CA ARG A 119 -0.31 14.42 -0.48
C ARG A 119 0.89 15.05 -1.17
N THR A 120 1.95 14.28 -1.36
CA THR A 120 3.18 14.76 -2.01
C THR A 120 2.92 15.05 -3.49
N ARG A 121 2.17 14.16 -4.16
CA ARG A 121 1.76 14.34 -5.56
C ARG A 121 0.88 15.57 -5.76
N GLU A 122 -0.07 15.82 -4.85
CA GLU A 122 -0.91 17.03 -4.85
C GLU A 122 -0.09 18.31 -4.64
N GLN A 123 0.88 18.30 -3.71
CA GLN A 123 1.78 19.43 -3.47
C GLN A 123 2.57 19.80 -4.73
N VAL A 124 3.06 18.82 -5.50
CA VAL A 124 3.75 19.07 -6.77
C VAL A 124 2.84 19.72 -7.79
N GLN A 125 1.60 19.25 -7.94
CA GLN A 125 0.68 19.83 -8.92
C GLN A 125 0.39 21.30 -8.60
N LEU A 126 0.25 21.66 -7.32
CA LEU A 126 0.07 23.04 -6.88
C LEU A 126 1.30 23.93 -7.16
N PHE A 127 2.52 23.43 -6.90
CA PHE A 127 3.76 24.15 -7.18
C PHE A 127 4.00 24.33 -8.69
N ARG A 128 3.68 23.33 -9.50
CA ARG A 128 3.82 23.40 -10.96
C ARG A 128 2.84 24.42 -11.57
N GLY A 129 1.60 24.47 -11.07
CA GLY A 129 0.60 25.43 -11.52
C GLY A 129 1.00 26.90 -11.27
N THR A 130 1.67 27.17 -10.15
CA THR A 130 2.11 28.53 -9.79
C THR A 130 3.33 29.02 -10.58
N GLN A 131 4.23 28.14 -11.04
CA GLN A 131 5.35 28.52 -11.93
C GLN A 131 4.87 28.94 -13.34
N VAL A 132 3.81 28.31 -13.86
CA VAL A 132 3.25 28.63 -15.18
C VAL A 132 2.62 30.04 -15.25
N GLN A 133 2.14 30.58 -14.12
CA GLN A 133 1.61 31.95 -14.07
C GLN A 133 2.72 33.02 -14.18
N ARG A 134 3.96 32.72 -13.77
CA ARG A 134 5.05 33.72 -13.75
C ARG A 134 5.68 33.98 -15.12
N ASN A 135 5.49 33.08 -16.09
CA ASN A 135 6.07 33.20 -17.44
C ASN A 135 5.12 33.78 -18.50
N LYS A 136 3.87 34.13 -18.16
CA LYS A 136 2.90 34.75 -19.09
C LYS A 136 2.81 36.28 -18.94
N GLY A 137 3.95 36.95 -18.87
CA GLY A 137 4.01 38.37 -18.53
C GLY A 137 5.10 39.19 -19.22
N THR A 138 5.47 38.88 -20.47
CA THR A 138 6.27 39.82 -21.28
C THR A 138 6.14 39.55 -22.79
N GLU A 139 4.94 39.74 -23.34
CA GLU A 139 4.80 40.02 -24.77
C GLU A 139 4.06 41.35 -24.87
N ARG A 140 4.85 42.43 -24.95
CA ARG A 140 4.33 43.76 -25.29
C ARG A 140 4.26 43.80 -26.81
N ASP A 141 3.05 43.69 -27.32
CA ASP A 141 2.68 44.16 -28.65
C ASP A 141 2.98 45.66 -28.75
N ASP A 142 4.09 46.02 -29.39
CA ASP A 142 4.33 47.37 -29.91
C ASP A 142 4.14 47.33 -31.43
N THR A 143 2.88 47.23 -31.85
CA THR A 143 2.45 47.59 -33.21
C THR A 143 1.66 48.90 -33.12
N GLY A 144 2.22 50.02 -33.58
CA GLY A 144 1.44 51.26 -33.67
C GLY A 144 2.22 52.56 -33.86
N ASN A 145 2.71 52.77 -35.09
CA ASN A 145 2.65 54.01 -35.88
C ASN A 145 2.71 55.39 -35.17
N CYS A 146 3.70 56.22 -35.52
CA CYS A 146 3.52 57.67 -35.52
C CYS A 146 4.35 58.31 -36.65
N GLU A 147 3.63 58.86 -37.63
CA GLU A 147 4.10 59.75 -38.69
C GLU A 147 4.70 61.03 -38.10
N CYS A 148 5.86 61.47 -38.62
CA CYS A 148 6.34 62.85 -38.77
C CYS A 148 7.55 62.82 -39.72
#